data_AF-A0A936EA92-F1
#
_entry.id   AF-A0A936EA92-F1
#
_cell.length_a   1.000
_cell.length_b   1.000
_cell.length_c   1.000
_cell.angle_alpha   90.00
_cell.angle_beta   90.00
_cell.angle_gamma   90.00
#
_symmetry.space_group_name_H-M   'P 1'
#
loop_
_entity.id
_entity.type
_entity.pdbx_description
1 polymer ?
#
loop_
_entity_poly.entity_id
_entity_poly.type
_entity_poly.pdbx_seq_one_letter_code
_entity_poly.pdbx_strand_id
1 'polypeptide(L)'
;MNDSPSQPSWRPVIVVLVMGFVFAAVGVRLSTAVGFPGLGRWPLEVERLLLRPFLIGGGIGLLLIALSTLTPRQYRIPQLPFPDSLLPYIIGGTYEEILFRMFLLPLVLWLLFFIPSAQELYADELFWGTAVTLSALYTLLQLTGIQGLFKIPTLGQIPATLIVSLVLASGFGSVVGAYYFREGGFVASYALRVGVYLVWHIVWGAYAVPHGLVPHRREVEEQEGQ
;
A
#
# COMPACT_ATOMS: atom_id res chain seq x y z
N MET A 1 13.42 -10.97 -38.84
CA MET A 1 13.93 -11.63 -37.62
C MET A 1 12.70 -11.95 -36.78
N ASN A 2 12.44 -13.23 -36.55
CA ASN A 2 11.33 -13.69 -35.71
C ASN A 2 11.75 -13.54 -34.25
N ASP A 3 11.40 -12.43 -33.62
CA ASP A 3 11.44 -12.33 -32.17
C ASP A 3 10.25 -13.15 -31.64
N SER A 4 10.52 -14.42 -31.35
CA SER A 4 9.64 -15.22 -30.50
C SER A 4 9.38 -14.43 -29.22
N PRO A 5 8.13 -14.19 -28.81
CA PRO A 5 7.86 -13.52 -27.55
C PRO A 5 8.58 -14.29 -26.43
N SER A 6 9.45 -13.59 -25.71
CA SER A 6 10.20 -14.17 -24.61
C SER A 6 9.20 -14.72 -23.59
N GLN A 7 9.31 -16.02 -23.28
CA GLN A 7 8.43 -16.67 -22.33
C GLN A 7 8.46 -15.89 -21.00
N PRO A 8 7.31 -15.67 -20.34
CA PRO A 8 7.25 -14.97 -19.07
C PRO A 8 8.22 -15.58 -18.07
N SER A 9 9.19 -14.80 -17.59
CA SER A 9 10.13 -15.31 -16.59
C SER A 9 9.42 -15.34 -15.24
N TRP A 10 9.22 -16.53 -14.68
CA TRP A 10 8.59 -16.71 -13.37
C TRP A 10 9.49 -16.31 -12.18
N ARG A 11 10.78 -16.07 -12.45
CA ARG A 11 11.79 -15.79 -11.42
C ARG A 11 11.42 -14.60 -10.52
N PRO A 12 11.01 -13.42 -11.04
CA PRO A 12 10.67 -12.28 -10.19
C PRO A 12 9.46 -12.58 -9.28
N VAL A 13 8.45 -13.30 -9.80
CA VAL A 13 7.27 -13.70 -9.03
C VAL A 13 7.66 -14.59 -7.86
N ILE A 14 8.48 -15.61 -8.12
CA ILE A 14 8.97 -16.52 -7.07
C ILE A 14 9.77 -15.74 -6.02
N VAL A 15 10.66 -14.84 -6.43
CA VAL A 15 11.45 -14.01 -5.51
C VAL A 15 10.54 -13.17 -4.61
N VAL A 16 9.53 -12.49 -5.17
CA VAL A 16 8.59 -11.67 -4.40
C VAL A 16 7.81 -12.52 -3.40
N LEU A 17 7.34 -13.71 -3.79
CA LEU A 17 6.61 -14.61 -2.90
C LEU A 17 7.49 -15.12 -1.75
N VAL A 18 8.72 -15.55 -2.05
CA VAL A 18 9.67 -16.02 -1.03
C VAL A 18 10.04 -14.90 -0.08
N MET A 19 10.35 -13.71 -0.59
CA MET A 19 10.66 -12.54 0.24
C MET A 19 9.46 -12.13 1.11
N GLY A 20 8.26 -12.09 0.53
CA GLY A 20 7.03 -11.81 1.27
C GLY A 20 6.79 -12.79 2.41
N PHE A 21 7.01 -14.08 2.17
CA PHE A 21 6.91 -15.12 3.21
C PHE A 21 7.95 -14.92 4.32
N VAL A 22 9.21 -14.65 3.96
CA VAL A 22 10.28 -14.41 4.95
C VAL A 22 9.98 -13.18 5.80
N PHE A 23 9.61 -12.06 5.17
CA PHE A 23 9.23 -10.83 5.89
C PHE A 23 8.01 -11.04 6.77
N ALA A 24 7.02 -11.80 6.31
CA ALA A 24 5.86 -12.13 7.13
C ALA A 24 6.26 -12.94 8.37
N ALA A 25 7.05 -14.01 8.21
CA ALA A 25 7.47 -14.87 9.31
C ALA A 25 8.33 -14.14 10.34
N VAL A 26 9.30 -13.34 9.88
CA VAL A 26 10.14 -12.51 10.77
C VAL A 26 9.30 -11.41 11.41
N GLY A 27 8.44 -10.77 10.63
CA GLY A 27 7.57 -9.70 11.08
C GLY A 27 6.62 -10.10 12.20
N VAL A 28 6.02 -11.30 12.12
CA VAL A 28 5.17 -11.83 13.20
C VAL A 28 5.96 -11.96 14.51
N ARG A 29 7.19 -12.51 14.46
CA ARG A 29 8.04 -12.65 15.65
C ARG A 29 8.44 -11.29 16.23
N LEU A 30 8.84 -10.35 15.39
CA LEU A 30 9.19 -8.99 15.82
C LEU A 30 7.98 -8.27 16.42
N SER A 31 6.81 -8.41 15.80
CA SER A 31 5.55 -7.82 16.29
C SER A 31 5.23 -8.28 17.69
N THR A 32 5.35 -9.60 17.95
CA THR A 32 5.14 -10.13 19.31
C THR A 32 6.21 -9.65 20.29
N ALA A 33 7.45 -9.48 19.85
CA ALA A 33 8.54 -9.00 20.68
C ALA A 33 8.36 -7.54 21.13
N VAL A 34 7.71 -6.71 20.31
CA VAL A 34 7.37 -5.31 20.66
C VAL A 34 5.97 -5.15 21.29
N GLY A 35 5.31 -6.27 21.63
CA GLY A 35 4.02 -6.27 22.33
C GLY A 35 2.78 -6.10 21.44
N PHE A 36 2.93 -6.14 20.11
CA PHE A 36 1.80 -6.08 19.19
C PHE A 36 1.12 -7.44 18.98
N PRO A 37 -0.13 -7.47 18.50
CA PRO A 37 -0.88 -8.71 18.28
C PRO A 37 -0.31 -9.68 17.22
N GLY A 38 0.75 -9.31 16.51
CA GLY A 38 1.27 -10.08 15.38
C GLY A 38 0.22 -10.20 14.27
N LEU A 39 -0.23 -11.43 14.00
CA LEU A 39 -1.28 -11.66 13.00
C LEU A 39 -2.65 -11.11 13.43
N GLY A 40 -2.93 -11.09 14.73
CA GLY A 40 -4.18 -10.55 15.27
C GLY A 40 -4.57 -11.18 16.61
N ARG A 41 -5.46 -10.50 17.35
CA ARG A 41 -6.07 -11.04 18.58
C ARG A 41 -7.35 -11.79 18.22
N TRP A 42 -7.28 -13.12 18.14
CA TRP A 42 -8.47 -13.97 18.09
C TRP A 42 -8.88 -14.32 19.54
N PRO A 43 -10.16 -14.27 19.93
CA PRO A 43 -11.36 -14.15 19.10
C PRO A 43 -12.17 -12.88 19.46
N LEU A 44 -11.87 -11.69 18.92
CA LEU A 44 -12.54 -10.48 19.40
C LEU A 44 -13.00 -9.53 18.27
N GLU A 45 -14.28 -9.15 18.34
CA GLU A 45 -14.93 -8.01 17.68
C GLU A 45 -14.64 -7.83 16.17
N VAL A 46 -15.27 -8.68 15.33
CA VAL A 46 -15.29 -8.55 13.85
C VAL A 46 -15.56 -7.11 13.40
N GLU A 47 -16.46 -6.39 14.08
CA GLU A 47 -16.76 -5.00 13.73
C GLU A 47 -15.53 -4.08 13.89
N ARG A 48 -14.85 -4.16 15.03
CA ARG A 48 -13.70 -3.31 15.34
C ARG A 48 -12.47 -3.70 14.53
N LEU A 49 -12.25 -5.00 14.32
CA LEU A 49 -11.04 -5.52 13.68
C LEU A 49 -11.15 -5.64 12.16
N LEU A 50 -12.35 -5.73 11.59
CA LEU A 50 -12.52 -5.88 10.14
C LEU A 50 -13.38 -4.78 9.55
N LEU A 51 -14.60 -4.60 10.06
CA LEU A 51 -15.58 -3.72 9.43
C LEU A 51 -15.16 -2.25 9.45
N ARG A 52 -14.82 -1.70 10.63
CA ARG A 52 -14.42 -0.28 10.75
C ARG A 52 -13.18 0.07 9.93
N PRO A 53 -12.05 -0.68 10.03
CA PRO A 53 -10.88 -0.41 9.19
C PRO A 53 -11.23 -0.50 7.70
N PHE A 54 -11.99 -1.51 7.29
CA PHE A 54 -12.40 -1.69 5.90
C PHE A 54 -13.26 -0.53 5.39
N LEU A 55 -14.24 -0.07 6.17
CA LEU A 55 -15.09 1.07 5.80
C LEU A 55 -14.28 2.37 5.71
N ILE A 56 -13.35 2.61 6.63
CA ILE A 56 -12.44 3.76 6.57
C ILE A 56 -11.56 3.68 5.32
N GLY A 57 -11.02 2.51 5.03
CA GLY A 57 -10.27 2.25 3.80
C GLY A 57 -11.11 2.53 2.54
N GLY A 58 -12.36 2.06 2.52
CA GLY A 58 -13.30 2.36 1.45
C GLY A 58 -13.57 3.86 1.30
N GLY A 59 -13.72 4.59 2.41
CA GLY A 59 -13.83 6.04 2.43
C GLY A 59 -12.62 6.76 1.83
N ILE A 60 -11.40 6.32 2.19
CA ILE A 60 -10.16 6.79 1.55
C ILE A 60 -10.20 6.50 0.05
N GLY A 61 -10.61 5.29 -0.35
CA GLY A 61 -10.77 4.92 -1.76
C GLY A 61 -11.73 5.84 -2.52
N LEU A 62 -12.86 6.22 -1.93
CA LEU A 62 -13.80 7.18 -2.53
C LEU A 62 -13.18 8.56 -2.73
N LEU A 63 -12.41 9.04 -1.74
CA LEU A 63 -11.69 10.30 -1.87
C LEU A 63 -10.65 10.26 -2.98
N LEU A 64 -9.95 9.13 -3.16
CA LEU A 64 -9.01 8.93 -4.26
C LEU A 64 -9.71 8.95 -5.63
N ILE A 65 -10.90 8.36 -5.75
CA ILE A 65 -11.73 8.49 -6.96
C ILE A 65 -12.03 9.95 -7.25
N ALA A 66 -12.52 10.71 -6.26
CA ALA A 66 -12.82 12.12 -6.43
C ALA A 66 -11.58 12.90 -6.90
N LEU A 67 -10.43 12.73 -6.24
CA LEU A 67 -9.17 13.38 -6.63
C LEU A 67 -8.69 12.96 -8.04
N SER A 68 -8.92 11.70 -8.43
CA SER A 68 -8.61 11.21 -9.77
C SER A 68 -9.42 11.93 -10.85
N THR A 69 -10.71 12.18 -10.60
CA THR A 69 -11.56 12.93 -11.55
C THR A 69 -11.10 14.37 -11.72
N LEU A 70 -10.54 14.98 -10.66
CA LEU A 70 -9.96 16.33 -10.69
C LEU A 70 -8.55 16.37 -11.30
N THR A 71 -7.87 15.23 -11.36
CA THR A 71 -6.52 15.13 -11.93
C THR A 71 -6.60 15.20 -13.46
N PRO A 72 -5.73 15.99 -14.13
CA PRO A 72 -5.69 16.05 -15.59
C PRO A 72 -5.54 14.64 -16.19
N ARG A 73 -6.25 14.37 -17.28
CA ARG A 73 -6.42 13.01 -17.82
C ARG A 73 -5.09 12.29 -18.08
N GLN A 74 -4.09 13.01 -18.58
CA GLN A 74 -2.75 12.47 -18.88
C GLN A 74 -1.95 12.06 -17.63
N TYR A 75 -2.35 12.50 -16.44
CA TYR A 75 -1.71 12.18 -15.15
C TYR A 75 -2.60 11.31 -14.26
N ARG A 76 -3.73 10.78 -14.77
CA ARG A 76 -4.55 9.82 -14.02
C ARG A 76 -3.83 8.48 -13.97
N ILE A 77 -3.65 7.95 -12.77
CA ILE A 77 -3.00 6.65 -12.55
C ILE A 77 -3.77 5.58 -13.36
N PRO A 78 -3.09 4.87 -14.29
CA PRO A 78 -3.71 3.79 -15.06
C PRO A 78 -4.26 2.70 -14.14
N GLN A 79 -5.43 2.17 -14.51
CA GLN A 79 -6.07 1.09 -13.77
C GLN A 79 -6.13 -0.17 -14.65
N LEU A 80 -6.21 -1.33 -13.99
CA LEU A 80 -6.58 -2.57 -14.66
C LEU A 80 -8.12 -2.70 -14.68
N PRO A 81 -8.71 -3.13 -15.80
CA PRO A 81 -10.14 -3.44 -15.82
C PRO A 81 -10.43 -4.68 -14.97
N PHE A 82 -11.67 -4.81 -14.51
CA PHE A 82 -12.13 -6.07 -13.92
C PHE A 82 -12.37 -7.11 -15.03
N PRO A 83 -12.04 -8.40 -14.81
CA PRO A 83 -11.53 -9.01 -13.58
C PRO A 83 -10.01 -9.03 -13.42
N ASP A 84 -9.26 -8.54 -14.42
CA ASP A 84 -7.79 -8.55 -14.44
C ASP A 84 -7.17 -7.81 -13.22
N SER A 85 -7.90 -6.84 -12.66
CA SER A 85 -7.50 -6.08 -11.47
C SER A 85 -7.42 -6.92 -10.19
N LEU A 86 -8.19 -8.01 -10.08
CA LEU A 86 -8.40 -8.70 -8.79
C LEU A 86 -7.09 -9.23 -8.20
N LEU A 87 -6.36 -10.03 -8.96
CA LEU A 87 -5.18 -10.73 -8.47
C LEU A 87 -3.98 -9.78 -8.23
N PRO A 88 -3.61 -8.89 -9.18
CA PRO A 88 -2.46 -8.00 -8.99
C PRO A 88 -2.63 -7.05 -7.80
N TYR A 89 -3.83 -6.49 -7.59
CA TYR A 89 -4.04 -5.56 -6.47
C TYR A 89 -4.14 -6.28 -5.13
N ILE A 90 -4.74 -7.48 -5.05
CA ILE A 90 -4.72 -8.27 -3.80
C ILE A 90 -3.28 -8.63 -3.43
N ILE A 91 -2.50 -9.16 -4.38
CA ILE A 91 -1.10 -9.54 -4.13
C ILE A 91 -0.27 -8.30 -3.75
N GLY A 92 -0.38 -7.22 -4.52
CA GLY A 92 0.35 -5.98 -4.27
C GLY A 92 0.02 -5.37 -2.91
N GLY A 93 -1.27 -5.27 -2.58
CA GLY A 93 -1.72 -4.74 -1.29
C GLY A 93 -1.27 -5.61 -0.12
N THR A 94 -1.31 -6.94 -0.28
CA THR A 94 -0.78 -7.89 0.72
C THR A 94 0.70 -7.69 0.95
N TYR A 95 1.48 -7.62 -0.13
CA TYR A 95 2.93 -7.48 -0.06
C TYR A 95 3.35 -6.18 0.63
N GLU A 96 2.72 -5.06 0.27
CA GLU A 96 3.00 -3.77 0.90
C GLU A 96 2.65 -3.76 2.40
N GLU A 97 1.54 -4.39 2.78
CA GLU A 97 1.13 -4.46 4.17
C GLU A 97 2.08 -5.33 5.01
N ILE A 98 2.52 -6.46 4.44
CA ILE A 98 3.56 -7.31 5.06
C ILE A 98 4.85 -6.51 5.24
N LEU A 99 5.32 -5.85 4.18
CA LEU A 99 6.61 -5.16 4.20
C LEU A 99 6.61 -4.00 5.19
N PHE A 100 5.65 -3.07 5.08
CA PHE A 100 5.69 -1.83 5.86
C PHE A 100 5.14 -1.98 7.28
N ARG A 101 4.10 -2.80 7.48
CA ARG A 101 3.43 -2.89 8.79
C ARG A 101 3.86 -4.13 9.55
N MET A 102 3.84 -5.30 8.90
CA MET A 102 4.19 -6.52 9.63
C MET A 102 5.69 -6.66 9.88
N PHE A 103 6.52 -6.17 8.96
CA PHE A 103 7.98 -6.29 9.06
C PHE A 103 8.68 -5.01 9.50
N LEU A 104 8.69 -3.95 8.68
CA LEU A 104 9.52 -2.76 8.92
C LEU A 104 9.14 -2.01 10.20
N LEU A 105 7.85 -1.81 10.47
CA LEU A 105 7.41 -1.10 11.67
C LEU A 105 7.86 -1.81 12.97
N PRO A 106 7.56 -3.11 13.18
CA PRO A 106 8.11 -3.87 14.30
C PRO A 106 9.62 -3.96 14.32
N LEU A 107 10.28 -4.08 13.16
CA LEU A 107 11.74 -4.12 13.10
C LEU A 107 12.36 -2.84 13.66
N VAL A 108 11.90 -1.67 13.19
CA VAL A 108 12.42 -0.38 13.66
C VAL A 108 12.13 -0.20 15.14
N LEU A 109 10.92 -0.51 15.60
CA LEU A 109 10.59 -0.42 17.03
C LEU A 109 11.41 -1.38 17.88
N TRP A 110 11.63 -2.61 17.41
CA TRP A 110 12.49 -3.57 18.08
C TRP A 110 13.93 -3.06 18.18
N LEU A 111 14.46 -2.44 17.12
CA LEU A 111 15.77 -1.79 17.14
C LEU A 111 15.82 -0.62 18.14
N LEU A 112 14.76 0.19 18.22
CA LEU A 112 14.69 1.32 19.15
C LEU A 112 14.54 0.87 20.61
N PHE A 113 13.85 -0.25 20.85
CA PHE A 113 13.65 -0.84 22.17
C PHE A 113 14.86 -1.62 22.70
N PHE A 114 15.96 -1.71 21.94
CA PHE A 114 17.25 -2.16 22.50
C PHE A 114 17.74 -1.28 23.66
N ILE A 115 17.21 -0.07 23.79
CA ILE A 115 17.41 0.81 24.94
C ILE A 115 16.20 0.65 25.87
N PRO A 116 16.29 -0.12 26.98
CA PRO A 116 15.12 -0.46 27.79
C PRO A 116 14.39 0.78 28.35
N SER A 117 15.14 1.82 28.72
CA SER A 117 14.57 3.08 29.18
C SER A 117 13.76 3.80 28.09
N ALA A 118 14.10 3.61 26.81
CA ALA A 118 13.34 4.20 25.70
C ALA A 118 11.97 3.52 25.54
N GLN A 119 11.92 2.20 25.74
CA GLN A 119 10.67 1.45 25.73
C GLN A 119 9.76 1.85 26.90
N GLU A 120 10.31 2.02 28.11
CA GLU A 120 9.50 2.36 29.29
C GLU A 120 8.97 3.81 29.25
N LEU A 121 9.78 4.75 28.77
CA LEU A 121 9.48 6.17 28.86
C LEU A 121 8.82 6.75 27.61
N TYR A 122 9.02 6.14 26.44
CA TYR A 122 8.68 6.75 25.15
C TYR A 122 8.02 5.78 24.14
N ALA A 123 7.43 4.66 24.58
CA ALA A 123 6.86 3.66 23.67
C ALA A 123 5.85 4.26 22.66
N ASP A 124 5.00 5.19 23.11
CA ASP A 124 3.98 5.81 22.27
C ASP A 124 4.58 6.78 21.26
N GLU A 125 5.51 7.62 21.70
CA GLU A 125 6.22 8.58 20.86
C GLU A 125 7.07 7.85 19.80
N LEU A 126 7.77 6.80 20.20
CA LEU A 126 8.56 5.97 19.29
C LEU A 126 7.67 5.25 18.28
N PHE A 127 6.52 4.74 18.71
CA PHE A 127 5.52 4.16 17.80
C PHE A 127 5.05 5.17 16.76
N TRP A 128 4.54 6.32 17.19
CA TRP A 128 3.98 7.32 16.27
C TRP A 128 5.07 7.95 15.39
N GLY A 129 6.24 8.24 15.95
CA GLY A 129 7.40 8.73 15.20
C GLY A 129 7.83 7.74 14.12
N THR A 130 7.89 6.44 14.44
CA THR A 130 8.19 5.39 13.47
C THR A 130 7.10 5.27 12.40
N ALA A 131 5.83 5.24 12.81
CA ALA A 131 4.70 5.13 11.90
C ALA A 131 4.64 6.28 10.88
N VAL A 132 4.84 7.52 11.34
CA VAL A 132 4.89 8.71 10.47
C VAL A 132 6.11 8.66 9.56
N THR A 133 7.29 8.31 10.08
CA THR A 133 8.53 8.24 9.30
C THR A 133 8.43 7.20 8.18
N LEU A 134 7.94 5.99 8.49
CA LEU A 134 7.75 4.94 7.49
C LEU A 134 6.67 5.29 6.46
N SER A 135 5.60 5.98 6.89
CA SER A 135 4.55 6.45 5.98
C SER A 135 5.06 7.54 5.04
N ALA A 136 5.91 8.45 5.53
CA ALA A 136 6.58 9.45 4.71
C ALA A 136 7.53 8.80 3.70
N LEU A 137 8.35 7.84 4.14
CA LEU A 137 9.24 7.08 3.25
C LEU A 137 8.45 6.33 2.17
N TYR A 138 7.36 5.67 2.53
CA TYR A 138 6.50 4.98 1.57
C TYR A 138 5.87 5.96 0.57
N THR A 139 5.43 7.13 1.03
CA THR A 139 4.91 8.19 0.15
C THR A 139 5.98 8.69 -0.83
N LEU A 140 7.21 8.88 -0.37
CA LEU A 140 8.34 9.27 -1.23
C LEU A 140 8.64 8.19 -2.29
N LEU A 141 8.63 6.91 -1.90
CA LEU A 141 8.79 5.80 -2.86
C LEU A 141 7.71 5.83 -3.93
N GLN A 142 6.44 6.05 -3.54
CA GLN A 142 5.34 6.14 -4.50
C GLN A 142 5.45 7.38 -5.39
N LEU A 143 5.92 8.50 -4.87
CA LEU A 143 6.18 9.72 -5.65
C LEU A 143 7.24 9.45 -6.73
N THR A 144 8.33 8.76 -6.40
CA THR A 144 9.35 8.39 -7.38
C THR A 144 8.82 7.42 -8.43
N GLY A 145 7.98 6.47 -8.03
CA GLY A 145 7.30 5.57 -8.97
C GLY A 145 6.39 6.30 -9.95
N ILE A 146 5.61 7.27 -9.47
CA ILE A 146 4.75 8.12 -10.30
C ILE A 146 5.55 9.02 -11.24
N GLN A 147 6.66 9.59 -10.76
CA GLN A 147 7.55 10.37 -11.59
C GLN A 147 8.09 9.54 -12.76
N GLY A 148 8.51 8.30 -12.49
CA GLY A 148 8.94 7.35 -13.53
C GLY A 148 7.82 7.01 -14.51
N LEU A 149 6.65 6.63 -13.99
CA LEU A 149 5.48 6.23 -14.79
C LEU A 149 5.04 7.30 -15.79
N PHE A 150 5.03 8.57 -15.38
CA PHE A 150 4.61 9.67 -16.26
C PHE A 150 5.80 10.39 -16.91
N LYS A 151 7.02 9.87 -16.77
CA LYS A 151 8.26 10.45 -17.30
C LYS A 151 8.41 11.94 -16.95
N ILE A 152 8.01 12.33 -15.73
CA ILE A 152 8.01 13.73 -15.28
C ILE A 152 9.45 14.13 -14.92
N PRO A 153 10.05 15.15 -15.56
CA PRO A 153 11.44 15.53 -15.31
C PRO A 153 11.73 16.01 -13.88
N THR A 154 10.75 16.69 -13.25
CA THR A 154 10.95 17.32 -11.93
C THR A 154 9.72 17.18 -11.05
N LEU A 155 9.91 17.05 -9.73
CA LEU A 155 8.80 16.89 -8.78
C LEU A 155 7.82 18.08 -8.77
N GLY A 156 8.28 19.28 -9.10
CA GLY A 156 7.44 20.49 -9.17
C GLY A 156 6.42 20.50 -10.30
N GLN A 157 6.53 19.56 -11.25
CA GLN A 157 5.59 19.43 -12.38
C GLN A 157 4.51 18.37 -12.12
N ILE A 158 4.56 17.68 -10.98
CA ILE A 158 3.53 16.71 -10.61
C ILE A 158 2.26 17.50 -10.22
N PRO A 159 1.09 17.18 -10.81
CA PRO A 159 -0.15 17.87 -10.46
C PRO A 159 -0.44 17.79 -8.96
N ALA A 160 -0.86 18.91 -8.37
CA ALA A 160 -1.15 18.98 -6.94
C ALA A 160 -2.19 17.94 -6.50
N THR A 161 -3.20 17.65 -7.33
CA THR A 161 -4.22 16.62 -7.06
C THR A 161 -3.61 15.22 -6.95
N LEU A 162 -2.57 14.92 -7.74
CA LEU A 162 -1.85 13.65 -7.69
C LEU A 162 -0.97 13.56 -6.44
N ILE A 163 -0.28 14.64 -6.09
CA ILE A 163 0.49 14.72 -4.82
C ILE A 163 -0.46 14.50 -3.62
N VAL A 164 -1.61 15.17 -3.59
CA VAL A 164 -2.61 14.99 -2.53
C VAL A 164 -3.12 13.55 -2.49
N SER A 165 -3.36 12.93 -3.64
CA SER A 165 -3.77 11.51 -3.71
C SER A 165 -2.71 10.58 -3.11
N LEU A 166 -1.43 10.82 -3.40
CA LEU A 166 -0.32 10.03 -2.86
C LEU A 166 -0.16 10.23 -1.35
N VAL A 167 -0.24 11.47 -0.88
CA VAL A 167 -0.18 11.76 0.57
C VAL A 167 -1.36 11.13 1.28
N LEU A 168 -2.56 11.17 0.70
CA LEU A 168 -3.75 10.57 1.28
C LEU A 168 -3.65 9.03 1.35
N ALA A 169 -3.30 8.38 0.24
CA ALA A 169 -3.23 6.91 0.19
C ALA A 169 -2.03 6.35 0.97
N SER A 170 -0.84 6.86 0.67
CA SER A 170 0.43 6.30 1.12
C SER A 170 0.93 6.93 2.41
N GLY A 171 0.56 8.18 2.69
CA GLY A 171 0.93 8.87 3.93
C GLY A 171 -0.12 8.63 5.00
N PHE A 172 -1.25 9.33 4.90
CA PHE A 172 -2.34 9.27 5.87
C PHE A 172 -2.88 7.85 6.02
N GLY A 173 -3.24 7.18 4.92
CA GLY A 173 -3.71 5.80 4.94
C GLY A 173 -2.71 4.83 5.61
N SER A 174 -1.40 5.09 5.50
CA SER A 174 -0.39 4.26 6.18
C SER A 174 -0.27 4.53 7.67
N VAL A 175 -0.43 5.78 8.11
CA VAL A 175 -0.49 6.10 9.55
C VAL A 175 -1.74 5.48 10.19
N VAL A 176 -2.89 5.56 9.52
CA VAL A 176 -4.13 4.91 9.99
C VAL A 176 -4.00 3.38 9.97
N GLY A 177 -3.33 2.81 8.96
CA GLY A 177 -2.98 1.39 8.95
C GLY A 177 -2.12 1.00 10.16
N ALA A 178 -1.06 1.77 10.46
CA ALA A 178 -0.22 1.52 11.63
C ALA A 178 -1.01 1.55 12.95
N TYR A 179 -1.96 2.48 13.10
CA TYR A 179 -2.89 2.51 14.23
C TYR A 179 -3.66 1.19 14.37
N TYR A 180 -4.30 0.73 13.29
CA TYR A 180 -5.05 -0.53 13.31
C TYR A 180 -4.16 -1.75 13.48
N PHE A 181 -2.92 -1.71 12.99
CA PHE A 181 -1.93 -2.75 13.23
C PHE A 181 -1.58 -2.87 14.71
N ARG A 182 -1.36 -1.74 15.39
CA ARG A 182 -1.08 -1.72 16.83
C ARG A 182 -2.26 -2.27 17.65
N GLU A 183 -3.49 -1.88 17.29
CA GLU A 183 -4.71 -2.28 18.01
C GLU A 183 -5.11 -3.74 17.75
N GLY A 184 -5.08 -4.15 16.48
CA GLY A 184 -5.72 -5.38 15.99
C GLY A 184 -4.79 -6.35 15.27
N GLY A 185 -3.51 -6.02 15.12
CA GLY A 185 -2.54 -6.81 14.37
C GLY A 185 -2.70 -6.69 12.86
N PHE A 186 -2.05 -7.60 12.14
CA PHE A 186 -2.00 -7.60 10.68
C PHE A 186 -3.39 -7.59 10.04
N VAL A 187 -4.33 -8.40 10.55
CA VAL A 187 -5.68 -8.52 9.98
C VAL A 187 -6.42 -7.18 9.96
N ALA A 188 -6.31 -6.37 11.01
CA ALA A 188 -7.01 -5.08 11.07
C ALA A 188 -6.41 -4.04 10.11
N SER A 189 -5.08 -3.96 10.05
CA SER A 189 -4.40 -3.10 9.08
C SER A 189 -4.68 -3.54 7.63
N TYR A 190 -4.68 -4.85 7.40
CA TYR A 190 -4.97 -5.43 6.08
C TYR A 190 -6.42 -5.20 5.66
N ALA A 191 -7.39 -5.25 6.57
CA ALA A 191 -8.79 -4.91 6.27
C ALA A 191 -8.93 -3.47 5.74
N LEU A 192 -8.21 -2.51 6.34
CA LEU A 192 -8.14 -1.13 5.82
C LEU A 192 -7.58 -1.10 4.40
N ARG A 193 -6.44 -1.78 4.16
CA ARG A 193 -5.81 -1.86 2.83
C ARG A 193 -6.78 -2.43 1.78
N VAL A 194 -7.44 -3.53 2.11
CA VAL A 194 -8.42 -4.18 1.22
C VAL A 194 -9.58 -3.23 0.92
N GLY A 195 -10.07 -2.48 1.91
CA GLY A 195 -11.11 -1.46 1.70
C GLY A 195 -10.69 -0.40 0.67
N VAL A 196 -9.48 0.15 0.82
CA VAL A 196 -8.93 1.11 -0.16
C VAL A 196 -8.86 0.49 -1.55
N TYR A 197 -8.27 -0.71 -1.66
CA TYR A 197 -7.97 -1.34 -2.95
C TYR A 197 -9.22 -1.81 -3.67
N LEU A 198 -10.19 -2.32 -2.92
CA LEU A 198 -11.48 -2.71 -3.49
C LEU A 198 -12.14 -1.51 -4.16
N VAL A 199 -12.22 -0.37 -3.46
CA VAL A 199 -12.92 0.80 -4.01
C VAL A 199 -12.09 1.47 -5.11
N TRP A 200 -10.83 1.80 -4.84
CA TRP A 200 -9.99 2.61 -5.73
C TRP A 200 -9.43 1.84 -6.93
N HIS A 201 -9.06 0.57 -6.77
CA HIS A 201 -8.42 -0.19 -7.84
C HIS A 201 -9.38 -1.14 -8.55
N ILE A 202 -10.23 -1.84 -7.79
CA ILE A 202 -11.10 -2.88 -8.36
C ILE A 202 -12.39 -2.27 -8.91
N VAL A 203 -13.19 -1.61 -8.06
CA VAL A 203 -14.49 -1.03 -8.44
C VAL A 203 -14.31 0.13 -9.41
N TRP A 204 -13.43 1.08 -9.10
CA TRP A 204 -13.15 2.19 -10.01
C TRP A 204 -12.50 1.72 -11.30
N GLY A 205 -11.56 0.76 -11.27
CA GLY A 205 -10.97 0.19 -12.49
C GLY A 205 -12.02 -0.49 -13.38
N ALA A 206 -12.96 -1.23 -12.79
CA ALA A 206 -14.08 -1.85 -13.49
C ALA A 206 -14.97 -0.83 -14.22
N TYR A 207 -15.17 0.35 -13.63
CA TYR A 207 -16.02 1.39 -14.19
C TYR A 207 -15.26 2.32 -15.15
N ALA A 208 -14.12 2.87 -14.71
CA ALA A 208 -13.45 3.96 -15.39
C ALA A 208 -12.70 3.54 -16.65
N VAL A 209 -12.15 2.32 -16.70
CA VAL A 209 -11.40 1.83 -17.86
C VAL A 209 -12.33 1.65 -19.07
N PRO A 210 -13.46 0.91 -18.99
CA PRO A 210 -14.36 0.75 -20.15
C PRO A 210 -15.00 2.05 -20.65
N HIS A 211 -15.11 3.07 -19.79
CA HIS A 211 -15.65 4.39 -20.14
C HIS A 211 -14.57 5.39 -20.56
N GLY A 212 -13.30 4.98 -20.68
CA GLY A 212 -12.19 5.85 -21.11
C GLY A 212 -11.87 6.99 -20.14
N LEU A 213 -12.31 6.90 -18.88
CA LEU A 213 -12.08 7.92 -17.85
C LEU A 213 -10.66 7.88 -17.31
N VAL A 214 -10.02 6.71 -17.34
CA VAL A 214 -8.61 6.49 -17.00
C VAL A 214 -7.95 5.65 -18.10
N PRO A 215 -6.64 5.83 -18.37
CA PRO A 215 -5.93 5.03 -19.34
C PRO A 215 -5.93 3.54 -18.96
N HIS A 216 -5.99 2.65 -19.95
CA HIS A 216 -5.75 1.24 -19.70
C HIS A 216 -4.25 1.03 -19.49
N ARG A 217 -3.85 0.27 -18.45
CA ARG A 217 -2.43 0.03 -18.17
C ARG A 217 -1.60 -0.47 -19.37
N ARG A 218 -2.16 -1.37 -20.19
CA ARG A 218 -1.51 -1.91 -21.39
C ARG A 218 -1.19 -0.85 -22.44
N GLU A 219 -2.04 0.18 -22.58
CA GLU A 219 -1.80 1.28 -23.52
C GLU A 219 -0.57 2.11 -23.12
N VAL A 220 -0.31 2.23 -21.82
CA VAL A 220 0.90 2.92 -21.30
C VAL A 220 2.14 2.06 -21.52
N GLU A 221 2.04 0.75 -21.27
CA GLU A 221 3.15 -0.20 -21.49
C GLU A 221 3.55 -0.30 -22.98
N GLU A 222 2.59 -0.26 -23.91
CA GLU A 222 2.85 -0.25 -25.36
C GLU A 222 3.51 1.05 -25.84
N GLN A 223 3.20 2.19 -25.22
CA GLN A 223 3.87 3.47 -25.50
C GLN A 223 5.28 3.56 -24.90
N GLU A 224 5.61 2.72 -23.93
CA GLU A 224 6.96 2.63 -23.34
C GLU A 224 7.91 1.75 -24.15
N GLY A 225 7.37 0.83 -24.96
CA GLY A 225 8.14 -0.07 -25.83
C GLY A 225 8.50 0.48 -27.21
N GLN A 226 8.04 1.69 -27.55
CA GLN A 226 8.34 2.42 -28.81
C GLN A 226 9.31 3.56 -28.56
#